data_AF-A0AAN8ZWE8-F1
#
_entry.id   AF-A0AAN8ZWE8-F1
#
_cell.length_a   1.000
_cell.length_b   1.000
_cell.length_c   1.000
_cell.angle_alpha   90.00
_cell.angle_beta   90.00
_cell.angle_gamma   90.00
#
_symmetry.space_group_name_H-M   'P 1'
#
loop_
_entity.id
_entity.type
_entity.pdbx_description
1 polymer ?
#
loop_
_entity_poly.entity_id
_entity_poly.type
_entity_poly.pdbx_seq_one_letter_code
_entity_poly.pdbx_strand_id
1 'polypeptide(L)'
;MIGVPCAFLQDMETIVETMMQQLLSKEILHDPMKEIGERYPKWLEEHKDSLSKEEFDRYSHQCELIKELNQVYENDPGNFTKIVEIMQKMQECGQPPNDIVQELAPDFDLSSLGQLTQR
;
A
#
# COMPACT_ATOMS: atom_id res chain seq x y z
N MET A 1 35.09 -4.86 17.77
CA MET A 1 33.66 -4.94 17.41
C MET A 1 32.94 -3.90 18.25
N ILE A 2 32.56 -2.79 17.63
CA ILE A 2 31.85 -1.71 18.33
C ILE A 2 30.39 -2.17 18.41
N GLY A 3 29.94 -2.60 19.59
CA GLY A 3 28.55 -2.98 19.79
C GLY A 3 27.69 -1.74 19.65
N VAL A 4 26.80 -1.71 18.67
CA VAL A 4 25.76 -0.68 18.58
C VAL A 4 25.00 -0.70 19.92
N PRO A 5 24.91 0.42 20.65
CA PRO A 5 24.20 0.44 21.92
C PRO A 5 22.72 0.10 21.68
N CYS A 6 22.18 -0.83 22.46
CA CYS A 6 20.79 -1.31 22.33
C CYS A 6 19.76 -0.18 22.31
N ALA A 7 20.03 0.92 23.02
CA ALA A 7 19.22 2.14 23.01
C ALA A 7 19.10 2.76 21.61
N PHE A 8 20.18 2.80 20.82
CA PHE A 8 20.16 3.36 19.47
C PHE A 8 19.27 2.56 18.51
N LEU A 9 19.19 1.23 18.68
CA LEU A 9 18.30 0.39 17.88
C LEU A 9 16.84 0.65 18.23
N GLN A 10 16.51 0.78 19.52
CA GLN A 10 15.17 1.07 20.00
C GLN A 10 14.65 2.46 19.57
N ASP A 11 15.53 3.47 19.58
CA ASP A 11 15.21 4.80 19.06
C ASP A 11 14.90 4.75 17.54
N MET A 12 15.64 3.93 16.78
CA MET A 12 15.38 3.73 15.35
C MET A 12 14.05 3.03 15.08
N GLU A 13 13.71 2.00 15.86
CA GLU A 13 12.42 1.28 15.73
C GLU A 13 11.24 2.23 15.93
N THR A 14 11.31 3.09 16.96
CA THR A 14 10.26 4.07 17.26
C THR A 14 10.09 5.11 16.14
N ILE A 15 11.20 5.56 15.53
CA ILE A 15 11.17 6.49 14.40
C ILE A 15 10.53 5.84 13.18
N VAL A 16 10.89 4.60 12.86
CA VAL A 16 10.31 3.86 11.73
C VAL A 16 8.81 3.65 11.92
N GLU A 17 8.37 3.26 13.13
CA GLU A 17 6.95 3.11 13.44
C GLU A 17 6.18 4.43 13.25
N THR A 18 6.74 5.53 13.76
CA THR A 18 6.14 6.87 13.62
C THR A 18 6.03 7.28 12.15
N MET A 19 7.09 7.05 11.36
CA MET A 19 7.09 7.34 9.92
C MET A 19 6.06 6.51 9.16
N MET A 20 5.93 5.22 9.50
CA MET A 20 4.94 4.33 8.91
C MET A 20 3.52 4.78 9.25
N GLN A 21 3.26 5.17 10.50
CA GLN A 21 1.97 5.72 10.92
C GLN A 21 1.58 6.98 10.16
N GLN A 22 2.53 7.90 9.96
CA GLN A 22 2.28 9.10 9.17
C GLN A 22 2.01 8.75 7.71
N LEU A 23 2.85 7.93 7.09
CA LEU A 23 2.73 7.59 5.67
C LEU A 23 1.43 6.84 5.36
N LEU A 24 0.98 5.96 6.26
CA LEU A 24 -0.27 5.21 6.13
C LEU A 24 -1.50 5.97 6.67
N SER A 25 -1.32 7.21 7.14
CA SER A 25 -2.43 8.02 7.63
C SER A 25 -3.44 8.33 6.52
N LYS A 26 -4.70 8.55 6.92
CA LYS A 26 -5.74 9.01 5.98
C LYS A 26 -5.31 10.27 5.25
N GLU A 27 -4.68 11.21 5.94
CA GLU A 27 -4.29 12.52 5.40
C GLU A 27 -3.29 12.42 4.26
N ILE A 28 -2.42 11.40 4.27
CA ILE A 28 -1.40 11.22 3.24
C ILE A 28 -1.88 10.22 2.16
N LEU A 29 -2.52 9.13 2.58
CA LEU A 29 -2.69 7.97 1.71
C LEU A 29 -4.10 7.81 1.12
N HIS A 30 -5.12 8.43 1.70
CA HIS A 30 -6.49 8.16 1.26
C HIS A 30 -6.79 8.69 -0.14
N ASP A 31 -6.49 9.96 -0.42
CA ASP A 31 -6.72 10.56 -1.74
C ASP A 31 -6.04 9.78 -2.89
N PRO A 32 -4.73 9.47 -2.84
CA PRO A 32 -4.10 8.72 -3.93
C PRO A 32 -4.68 7.30 -4.07
N MET A 33 -5.00 6.62 -2.96
CA MET A 33 -5.60 5.28 -3.03
C MET A 33 -7.04 5.30 -3.57
N LYS A 34 -7.78 6.38 -3.32
CA LYS A 34 -9.11 6.58 -3.87
C LYS A 34 -9.06 6.77 -5.38
N GLU A 35 -8.17 7.64 -5.86
CA GLU A 35 -7.97 7.85 -7.30
C GLU A 35 -7.54 6.57 -8.01
N ILE A 36 -6.61 5.80 -7.41
CA ILE A 36 -6.20 4.49 -7.94
C ILE A 36 -7.41 3.56 -8.01
N GLY A 37 -8.18 3.45 -6.92
CA GLY A 37 -9.34 2.56 -6.81
C GLY A 37 -10.46 2.86 -7.82
N GLU A 38 -10.61 4.11 -8.25
CA GLU A 38 -11.57 4.52 -9.28
C GLU A 38 -11.13 4.12 -10.69
N ARG A 39 -9.82 4.09 -10.96
CA ARG A 39 -9.26 3.81 -12.29
C ARG A 39 -8.93 2.35 -12.52
N TYR A 40 -8.59 1.63 -11.45
CA TYR A 40 -8.18 0.23 -11.51
C TYR A 40 -9.17 -0.70 -12.23
N PRO A 41 -10.49 -0.64 -11.97
CA PRO A 41 -11.45 -1.53 -12.63
C PRO A 41 -11.44 -1.39 -14.14
N LYS A 42 -11.37 -0.15 -14.63
CA LYS A 42 -11.32 0.15 -16.06
C LYS A 42 -10.02 -0.38 -16.69
N TRP A 43 -8.88 -0.20 -16.00
CA TRP A 43 -7.61 -0.72 -16.47
C TRP A 43 -7.62 -2.25 -16.59
N LEU A 44 -8.22 -2.96 -15.63
CA LEU A 44 -8.39 -4.42 -15.68
C LEU A 44 -9.21 -4.86 -16.88
N GLU A 45 -10.29 -4.15 -17.20
CA GLU A 45 -11.10 -4.45 -18.40
C GLU A 45 -10.32 -4.24 -19.69
N GLU A 46 -9.58 -3.12 -19.80
CA GLU A 46 -8.77 -2.79 -20.98
C GLU A 46 -7.61 -3.77 -21.21
N HIS A 47 -7.05 -4.36 -20.15
CA HIS A 47 -5.89 -5.25 -20.22
C HIS A 47 -6.23 -6.74 -20.13
N LYS A 48 -7.52 -7.10 -19.97
CA LYS A 48 -7.98 -8.47 -19.74
C LYS A 48 -7.46 -9.48 -20.75
N ASP A 49 -7.38 -9.11 -22.02
CA ASP A 49 -6.93 -10.01 -23.10
C ASP A 49 -5.40 -10.08 -23.23
N SER A 50 -4.69 -9.12 -22.62
CA SER A 50 -3.21 -9.06 -22.64
C SER A 50 -2.57 -9.70 -21.41
N LEU A 51 -3.32 -9.82 -20.31
CA LEU A 51 -2.85 -10.39 -19.05
C LEU A 51 -2.99 -11.91 -19.06
N SER A 52 -2.02 -12.60 -18.45
CA SER A 52 -2.25 -13.99 -18.05
C SER A 52 -3.34 -14.07 -16.99
N LYS A 53 -3.94 -15.25 -16.83
CA LYS A 53 -4.94 -15.48 -15.78
C LYS A 53 -4.38 -15.16 -14.39
N GLU A 54 -3.15 -15.57 -14.11
CA GLU A 54 -2.49 -15.36 -12.82
C GLU A 54 -2.29 -13.86 -12.53
N GLU A 55 -1.89 -13.07 -13.54
CA GLU A 55 -1.76 -11.62 -13.40
C GLU A 55 -3.11 -10.94 -13.21
N PHE A 56 -4.12 -11.34 -13.99
CA PHE A 56 -5.47 -10.79 -13.87
C PHE A 56 -6.07 -11.06 -12.48
N ASP A 57 -5.95 -12.28 -11.97
CA ASP A 57 -6.45 -12.65 -10.64
C ASP A 57 -5.73 -11.84 -9.54
N ARG A 58 -4.41 -11.68 -9.66
CA ARG A 58 -3.58 -10.90 -8.73
C ARG A 58 -3.95 -9.41 -8.72
N TYR A 59 -4.07 -8.80 -9.90
CA TYR A 59 -4.45 -7.39 -10.04
C TYR A 59 -5.91 -7.15 -9.64
N SER A 60 -6.80 -8.11 -9.87
CA SER A 60 -8.18 -8.04 -9.39
C SER A 60 -8.22 -8.03 -7.87
N HIS A 61 -7.43 -8.90 -7.22
CA HIS A 61 -7.36 -8.93 -5.76
C HIS A 61 -6.77 -7.63 -5.17
N GLN A 62 -5.73 -7.06 -5.79
CA GLN A 62 -5.23 -5.73 -5.41
C GLN A 62 -6.32 -4.66 -5.51
N CYS A 63 -7.11 -4.66 -6.59
CA CYS A 63 -8.22 -3.73 -6.74
C CYS A 63 -9.27 -3.85 -5.61
N GLU A 64 -9.55 -5.07 -5.14
CA GLU A 64 -10.45 -5.30 -4.00
C GLU A 64 -9.87 -4.75 -2.70
N LEU A 65 -8.58 -5.00 -2.43
CA LEU A 65 -7.90 -4.51 -1.25
C LEU A 65 -7.83 -2.97 -1.21
N ILE A 66 -7.63 -2.31 -2.35
CA ILE A 66 -7.66 -0.84 -2.44
C ILE A 66 -9.07 -0.31 -2.11
N LYS A 67 -10.13 -0.97 -2.56
CA LYS A 67 -11.51 -0.61 -2.19
C LYS A 67 -11.77 -0.81 -0.70
N GLU A 68 -11.31 -1.92 -0.14
CA GLU A 68 -11.41 -2.19 1.30
C GLU A 68 -10.67 -1.11 2.11
N LEU A 69 -9.45 -0.76 1.71
CA LEU A 69 -8.65 0.29 2.34
C LEU A 69 -9.39 1.64 2.35
N ASN A 70 -9.90 2.07 1.19
CA ASN A 70 -10.64 3.32 1.08
C ASN A 70 -11.90 3.29 1.96
N GLN A 71 -12.59 2.15 2.07
CA GLN A 71 -13.71 2.01 3.01
C GLN A 71 -13.27 2.14 4.47
N VAL A 72 -12.11 1.59 4.84
CA VAL A 72 -11.57 1.76 6.20
C VAL A 72 -11.26 3.23 6.48
N TYR A 73 -10.61 3.94 5.55
CA TYR A 73 -10.37 5.38 5.71
C TYR A 73 -11.66 6.20 5.88
N GLU A 74 -12.75 5.82 5.19
CA GLU A 74 -14.01 6.56 5.27
C GLU A 74 -14.83 6.25 6.53
N ASN A 75 -14.82 5.00 6.99
CA ASN A 75 -15.71 4.54 8.07
C ASN A 75 -15.01 4.36 9.42
N ASP A 76 -13.73 4.00 9.42
CA ASP A 76 -12.96 3.67 10.62
C ASP A 76 -11.47 4.09 10.50
N PRO A 77 -11.19 5.39 10.25
CA PRO A 77 -9.83 5.87 9.96
C PRO A 77 -8.83 5.70 11.12
N GLY A 78 -9.32 5.45 12.34
CA GLY A 78 -8.47 5.17 13.50
C GLY A 78 -7.98 3.72 13.59
N ASN A 79 -8.49 2.83 12.73
CA ASN A 79 -8.18 1.41 12.76
C ASN A 79 -6.87 1.10 12.01
N PHE A 80 -5.78 1.57 12.60
CA PHE A 80 -4.45 1.44 12.02
C PHE A 80 -4.04 -0.01 11.82
N THR A 81 -4.40 -0.90 12.75
CA THR A 81 -4.17 -2.34 12.63
C THR A 81 -4.75 -2.87 11.32
N LYS A 82 -6.01 -2.53 11.01
CA LYS A 82 -6.67 -2.97 9.79
C LYS A 82 -6.05 -2.38 8.53
N ILE A 83 -5.64 -1.10 8.58
CA ILE A 83 -4.94 -0.44 7.47
C ILE A 83 -3.63 -1.18 7.16
N VAL A 84 -2.84 -1.50 8.20
CA VAL A 84 -1.58 -2.24 8.05
C VAL A 84 -1.82 -3.65 7.50
N GLU A 85 -2.82 -4.37 8.01
CA GLU A 85 -3.18 -5.70 7.49
C GLU A 85 -3.52 -5.67 5.99
N ILE A 86 -4.26 -4.66 5.53
CA ILE A 86 -4.61 -4.52 4.11
C ILE A 86 -3.37 -4.20 3.27
N MET A 87 -2.47 -3.34 3.75
CA MET A 87 -1.21 -3.03 3.08
C MET A 87 -0.31 -4.25 2.94
N GLN A 88 -0.22 -5.07 3.98
CA GLN A 88 0.52 -6.33 3.95
C GLN A 88 -0.06 -7.29 2.90
N LYS A 89 -1.38 -7.46 2.84
CA LYS A 89 -2.04 -8.26 1.80
C LYS A 89 -1.80 -7.71 0.39
N MET A 90 -1.81 -6.39 0.22
CA MET A 90 -1.49 -5.78 -1.08
C MET A 90 -0.06 -6.10 -1.51
N GLN A 91 0.89 -6.11 -0.56
CA GLN A 91 2.26 -6.50 -0.83
C GLN A 91 2.39 -7.99 -1.22
N GLU A 92 1.63 -8.89 -0.59
CA GLU A 92 1.60 -10.31 -0.94
C GLU A 92 1.11 -10.53 -2.39
N CYS A 93 0.29 -9.62 -2.90
CA CYS A 93 -0.10 -9.60 -4.31
C CYS A 93 1.02 -9.12 -5.26
N GLY A 94 2.18 -8.71 -4.76
CA GLY A 94 3.28 -8.18 -5.57
C GLY A 94 3.08 -6.73 -6.00
N GLN A 95 3.79 -6.31 -7.04
CA GLN A 95 3.78 -4.91 -7.47
C GLN A 95 2.45 -4.55 -8.16
N PRO A 96 1.89 -3.35 -7.90
CA PRO A 96 0.73 -2.84 -8.64
C PRO A 96 1.10 -2.51 -10.10
N PRO A 97 0.10 -2.33 -11.00
CA PRO A 97 0.33 -1.94 -12.39
C PRO A 97 1.02 -0.58 -12.46
N ASN A 98 2.17 -0.53 -13.13
CA ASN A 98 3.03 0.65 -13.14
C ASN A 98 2.33 1.87 -13.78
N ASP A 99 1.53 1.63 -14.83
CA ASP A 99 0.81 2.68 -15.56
C ASP A 99 -0.22 3.41 -14.70
N ILE A 100 -0.85 2.70 -13.75
CA ILE A 100 -1.86 3.30 -12.85
C ILE A 100 -1.16 4.12 -11.76
N VAL A 101 -0.09 3.59 -11.17
CA VAL A 101 0.60 4.23 -10.03
C VAL A 101 1.40 5.44 -10.48
N GLN A 102 2.15 5.35 -11.59
CA GLN A 102 2.95 6.48 -12.09
C GLN A 102 2.11 7.69 -12.48
N GLU A 103 0.91 7.47 -13.02
CA GLU A 103 0.09 8.57 -13.49
C GLU A 103 -0.60 9.33 -12.35
N LEU A 104 -0.91 8.64 -11.25
CA LEU A 104 -1.66 9.20 -10.14
C LEU A 104 -0.77 9.70 -9.00
N ALA A 105 0.38 9.06 -8.80
CA ALA A 105 1.25 9.39 -7.68
C ALA A 105 2.72 9.11 -8.05
N PRO A 106 3.31 9.90 -8.97
CA PRO A 106 4.68 9.67 -9.47
C PRO A 106 5.76 9.76 -8.38
N ASP A 107 5.51 10.55 -7.33
CA ASP A 107 6.37 10.65 -6.14
C ASP A 107 6.03 9.62 -5.05
N PHE A 108 4.95 8.85 -5.20
CA PHE A 108 4.47 7.89 -4.21
C PHE A 108 4.90 6.47 -4.57
N ASP A 109 5.99 6.03 -3.95
CA ASP A 109 6.50 4.68 -4.15
C ASP A 109 5.75 3.66 -3.29
N LEU A 110 4.66 3.11 -3.84
CA LEU A 110 3.84 2.08 -3.19
C LEU A 110 4.65 0.79 -2.89
N SER A 111 5.71 0.55 -3.66
CA SER A 111 6.65 -0.56 -3.45
C SER A 111 7.43 -0.42 -2.14
N SER A 112 7.80 0.81 -1.78
CA SER A 112 8.54 1.15 -0.57
C SER A 112 7.71 0.98 0.69
N LEU A 113 6.39 1.21 0.59
CA LEU A 113 5.45 0.96 1.69
C LEU A 113 5.41 -0.51 2.12
N GLY A 114 5.40 -1.43 1.15
CA GLY A 114 5.43 -2.86 1.44
C GLY A 114 6.74 -3.33 2.10
N GLN A 115 7.85 -2.61 1.90
CA GLN A 115 9.11 -2.93 2.58
C GLN A 115 9.12 -2.49 4.05
N LEU A 116 8.35 -1.44 4.39
CA LEU A 116 8.24 -0.92 5.75
C LEU A 116 7.38 -1.82 6.64
N THR A 117 6.41 -2.54 6.08
CA THR A 117 5.46 -3.40 6.82
C THR A 117 5.99 -4.81 7.15
N GLN A 118 7.23 -5.14 6.77
CA GLN A 118 7.83 -6.49 6.84
C GLN A 118 8.86 -6.67 7.98
N ARG A 119 8.97 -5.72 8.90
CA ARG A 119 9.95 -5.75 9.99
C ARG A 119 9.26 -5.87 11.34
#